data_AF-A0A540LGZ1-F1
#
_entry.id   AF-A0A540LGZ1-F1
#
_cell.length_a   1.000
_cell.length_b   1.000
_cell.length_c   1.000
_cell.angle_alpha   90.00
_cell.angle_beta   90.00
_cell.angle_gamma   90.00
#
_symmetry.space_group_name_H-M   'P 1'
#
loop_
_entity.id
_entity.type
_entity.pdbx_description
1 polymer ?
#
loop_
_entity_poly.entity_id
_entity_poly.type
_entity_poly.pdbx_seq_one_letter_code
_entity_poly.pdbx_strand_id
1 'polypeptide(L)'
;MFTERWFFVVTNTKVAPLYLDKVVEALTRDNPNVSVERVILPDGEKCKNMDTLMKVFDKAIGSRLDQRCKFVALGGGVIGTCVAMLLFLTFGVDSSVGSKTAINHSLGKNLIGAFYQPQCTLIDTDTLNTLPDRELASGLAEAIKCKRNWGRQWELAPWRSCCSWHGYRLVWIDDALVKRTTNIFKQSKLPIAPAESVTIEMFKPVMAVDKKVADGLLRLSPSERSFGKLCLHRRI
;
A
#
# COMPACT_ATOMS: atom_id res chain seq x y z
N MET A 1 27.70 17.40 -24.88
CA MET A 1 26.65 18.25 -24.26
C MET A 1 26.09 17.46 -23.08
N PHE A 2 26.58 17.72 -21.87
CA PHE A 2 26.12 16.99 -20.68
C PHE A 2 24.75 17.55 -20.28
N THR A 3 23.69 16.79 -20.53
CA THR A 3 22.35 17.15 -20.03
C THR A 3 22.33 16.88 -18.53
N GLU A 4 22.15 17.94 -17.74
CA GLU A 4 21.91 17.84 -16.29
C GLU A 4 20.72 16.92 -16.01
N ARG A 5 20.86 16.03 -15.04
CA ARG A 5 19.83 15.06 -14.64
C ARG A 5 19.31 15.42 -13.27
N TRP A 6 18.01 15.70 -13.20
CA TRP A 6 17.34 16.04 -11.94
C TRP A 6 16.70 14.81 -11.31
N PHE A 7 16.98 14.56 -10.04
CA PHE A 7 16.21 13.65 -9.21
C PHE A 7 15.41 14.43 -8.17
N PHE A 8 14.18 13.98 -7.90
CA PHE A 8 13.30 14.56 -6.92
C PHE A 8 12.88 13.53 -5.88
N VAL A 9 13.55 13.55 -4.74
CA VAL A 9 13.35 12.57 -3.67
C VAL A 9 12.16 12.98 -2.81
N VAL A 10 11.19 12.09 -2.71
CA VAL A 10 10.01 12.26 -1.88
C VAL A 10 10.02 11.24 -0.77
N THR A 11 9.98 11.72 0.46
CA THR A 11 10.05 10.90 1.66
C THR A 11 9.16 11.47 2.76
N ASN A 12 9.15 10.84 3.94
CA ASN A 12 8.42 11.34 5.10
C ASN A 12 9.36 11.77 6.23
N THR A 13 8.80 12.41 7.25
CA THR A 13 9.53 12.90 8.42
C THR A 13 10.24 11.80 9.24
N LYS A 14 9.82 10.53 9.15
CA LYS A 14 10.47 9.41 9.86
C LYS A 14 11.63 8.79 9.09
N VAL A 15 11.49 8.67 7.78
CA VAL A 15 12.45 8.01 6.88
C VAL A 15 13.57 8.98 6.47
N ALA A 16 13.26 10.27 6.35
CA ALA A 16 14.22 11.30 5.99
C ALA A 16 15.52 11.26 6.83
N PRO A 17 15.48 11.33 8.18
CA PRO A 17 16.70 11.34 8.98
C PRO A 17 17.51 10.04 8.94
N LEU A 18 16.92 8.93 8.47
CA LEU A 18 17.57 7.62 8.46
C LEU A 18 18.30 7.34 7.13
N TYR A 19 17.68 7.74 6.01
CA TYR A 19 18.08 7.26 4.68
C TYR A 19 18.22 8.34 3.62
N LEU A 20 17.70 9.55 3.83
CA LEU A 20 17.68 10.57 2.78
C LEU A 20 19.09 10.97 2.34
N ASP A 21 19.98 11.24 3.29
CA ASP A 21 21.32 11.69 2.95
C ASP A 21 22.12 10.56 2.28
N LYS A 22 21.94 9.30 2.71
CA LYS A 22 22.53 8.13 2.04
C LYS A 22 22.05 7.99 0.59
N VAL A 23 20.76 8.21 0.33
CA VAL A 23 20.19 8.15 -1.02
C VAL A 23 20.67 9.31 -1.88
N VAL A 24 20.70 10.53 -1.33
CA VAL A 24 21.24 11.69 -2.04
C VAL A 24 22.70 11.47 -2.40
N GLU A 25 23.51 10.99 -1.45
CA GLU A 25 24.91 10.63 -1.71
C GLU A 25 25.03 9.54 -2.77
N ALA A 26 24.23 8.47 -2.70
CA ALA A 26 24.26 7.42 -3.71
C ALA A 26 23.89 7.91 -5.12
N LEU A 27 23.02 8.92 -5.24
CA LEU A 27 22.62 9.51 -6.52
C LEU A 27 23.67 10.47 -7.08
N THR A 28 24.36 11.23 -6.23
CA THR A 28 25.30 12.28 -6.65
C THR A 28 26.75 11.81 -6.70
N ARG A 29 27.11 10.77 -5.94
CA ARG A 29 28.49 10.25 -5.89
C ARG A 29 28.95 9.85 -7.30
N ASP A 30 30.12 10.35 -7.66
CA ASP A 30 30.78 10.15 -8.96
C ASP A 30 29.95 10.62 -10.18
N ASN A 31 28.89 11.41 -9.96
CA ASN A 31 27.99 11.90 -11.00
C ASN A 31 27.85 13.43 -10.94
N PRO A 32 28.82 14.20 -11.49
CA PRO A 32 28.84 15.66 -11.40
C PRO A 32 27.69 16.35 -12.16
N ASN A 33 26.95 15.63 -12.99
CA ASN A 33 25.81 16.15 -13.77
C ASN A 33 24.45 15.82 -13.14
N VAL A 34 24.43 15.36 -11.88
CA VAL A 34 23.21 15.00 -11.17
C VAL A 34 22.90 16.03 -10.09
N SER A 35 21.69 16.59 -10.17
CA SER A 35 21.14 17.52 -9.18
C SER A 35 19.97 16.87 -8.47
N VAL A 36 19.89 17.02 -7.15
CA VAL A 36 18.86 16.38 -6.33
C VAL A 36 18.06 17.41 -5.54
N GLU A 37 16.76 17.41 -5.76
CA GLU A 37 15.78 18.14 -4.94
C GLU A 37 15.02 17.16 -4.06
N ARG A 38 14.42 17.68 -2.98
CA ARG A 38 13.70 16.83 -2.02
C ARG A 38 12.46 17.49 -1.44
N VAL A 39 11.49 16.66 -1.10
CA VAL A 39 10.32 17.06 -0.31
C VAL A 39 10.07 16.04 0.80
N ILE A 40 9.83 16.56 2.01
CA ILE A 40 9.58 15.75 3.21
C ILE A 40 8.12 15.94 3.58
N LEU A 41 7.35 14.86 3.53
CA LEU A 41 5.93 14.82 3.84
C LEU A 41 5.70 14.36 5.29
N PRO A 42 4.56 14.73 5.90
CA PRO A 42 4.18 14.14 7.18
C PRO A 42 3.98 12.61 7.05
N ASP A 43 4.31 11.87 8.11
CA ASP A 43 4.16 10.41 8.14
C ASP A 43 2.73 9.95 8.46
N GLY A 44 2.33 8.83 7.87
CA GLY A 44 1.09 8.10 8.17
C GLY A 44 0.06 8.06 7.04
N GLU A 45 -0.87 7.09 7.11
CA GLU A 45 -1.92 6.86 6.11
C GLU A 45 -2.87 8.06 5.95
N LYS A 46 -3.01 8.91 6.98
CA LYS A 46 -3.82 10.14 6.92
C LYS A 46 -3.28 11.13 5.89
N CYS A 47 -1.99 11.08 5.60
CA CYS A 47 -1.31 11.94 4.65
C CYS A 47 -1.47 11.45 3.21
N LYS A 48 -2.15 10.33 3.00
CA LYS A 48 -2.49 9.81 1.67
C LYS A 48 -3.72 10.55 1.12
N ASN A 49 -3.59 11.84 0.85
CA ASN A 49 -4.69 12.70 0.39
C ASN A 49 -4.21 13.72 -0.66
N MET A 50 -5.14 14.44 -1.27
CA MET A 50 -4.83 15.41 -2.32
C MET A 50 -3.95 16.55 -1.79
N ASP A 51 -4.23 17.07 -0.61
CA ASP A 51 -3.49 18.19 -0.02
C ASP A 51 -1.99 17.88 0.15
N THR A 52 -1.67 16.65 0.54
CA THR A 52 -0.29 16.20 0.69
C THR A 52 0.37 15.99 -0.67
N LEU A 53 -0.37 15.50 -1.65
CA LEU A 53 0.11 15.36 -3.03
C LEU A 53 0.38 16.73 -3.68
N MET A 54 -0.45 17.73 -3.41
CA MET A 54 -0.25 19.10 -3.88
C MET A 54 1.09 19.68 -3.41
N LYS A 55 1.52 19.41 -2.17
CA LYS A 55 2.86 19.84 -1.68
C LYS A 55 4.01 19.30 -2.54
N VAL A 56 3.86 18.09 -3.08
CA VAL A 56 4.84 17.49 -3.99
C VAL A 56 4.87 18.27 -5.30
N PHE A 57 3.70 18.58 -5.87
CA PHE A 57 3.59 19.37 -7.09
C PHE A 57 4.10 20.80 -6.91
N ASP A 58 3.71 21.48 -5.83
CA ASP A 58 4.13 22.85 -5.52
C ASP A 58 5.65 22.94 -5.41
N LYS A 59 6.28 21.97 -4.73
CA LYS A 59 7.74 21.92 -4.61
C LYS A 59 8.41 21.59 -5.94
N ALA A 60 7.86 20.67 -6.74
CA ALA A 60 8.42 20.33 -8.05
C ALA A 60 8.36 21.51 -9.03
N ILE A 61 7.23 22.21 -9.08
CA ILE A 61 7.03 23.42 -9.90
C ILE A 61 7.89 24.57 -9.38
N GLY A 62 7.95 24.78 -8.06
CA GLY A 62 8.76 25.81 -7.42
C GLY A 62 10.26 25.64 -7.68
N SER A 63 10.75 24.39 -7.74
CA SER A 63 12.12 24.05 -8.13
C SER A 63 12.33 23.99 -9.65
N ARG A 64 11.30 24.34 -10.46
CA ARG A 64 11.34 24.37 -11.94
C ARG A 64 11.78 23.05 -12.57
N LEU A 65 11.38 21.94 -11.97
CA LEU A 65 11.69 20.61 -12.50
C LEU A 65 10.98 20.39 -13.84
N ASP A 66 11.71 19.84 -14.80
CA ASP A 66 11.17 19.51 -16.11
C ASP A 66 10.62 18.08 -16.17
N GLN A 67 10.07 17.68 -17.33
CA GLN A 67 9.53 16.34 -17.55
C GLN A 67 10.60 15.24 -17.62
N ARG A 68 11.89 15.61 -17.68
CA ARG A 68 13.01 14.66 -17.67
C ARG A 68 13.43 14.30 -16.25
N CYS A 69 13.01 15.10 -15.26
CA CYS A 69 13.21 14.82 -13.85
C CYS A 69 12.71 13.43 -13.45
N LYS A 70 13.47 12.78 -12.58
CA LYS A 70 13.20 11.44 -12.04
C LYS A 70 12.78 11.58 -10.58
N PHE A 71 11.53 11.31 -10.30
CA PHE A 71 11.06 11.25 -8.92
C PHE A 71 11.66 10.00 -8.25
N VAL A 72 11.85 10.04 -6.93
CA VAL A 72 12.38 8.93 -6.12
C VAL A 72 11.51 8.79 -4.89
N ALA A 73 10.74 7.70 -4.79
CA ALA A 73 9.91 7.41 -3.63
C ALA A 73 10.71 6.64 -2.56
N LEU A 74 11.13 7.36 -1.52
CA LEU A 74 11.89 6.79 -0.39
C LEU A 74 10.98 6.65 0.84
N GLY A 75 10.52 5.44 1.14
CA GLY A 75 9.72 5.18 2.35
C GLY A 75 8.82 3.96 2.25
N GLY A 76 7.79 3.87 3.09
CA GLY A 76 6.82 2.75 3.05
C GLY A 76 5.76 2.90 1.95
N GLY A 77 4.79 1.98 1.95
CA GLY A 77 3.72 1.94 0.94
C GLY A 77 2.91 3.22 0.80
N VAL A 78 2.81 4.05 1.84
CA VAL A 78 2.15 5.38 1.77
C VAL A 78 2.86 6.30 0.78
N ILE A 79 4.16 6.55 0.99
CA ILE A 79 4.97 7.40 0.11
C ILE A 79 5.01 6.83 -1.30
N GLY A 80 5.22 5.51 -1.39
CA GLY A 80 5.24 4.83 -2.68
C GLY A 80 3.94 4.96 -3.48
N THR A 81 2.79 4.79 -2.84
CA THR A 81 1.51 4.85 -3.54
C THR A 81 1.13 6.29 -3.92
N CYS A 82 1.58 7.29 -3.16
CA CYS A 82 1.30 8.71 -3.42
C CYS A 82 2.13 9.29 -4.58
N VAL A 83 3.40 8.91 -4.69
CA VAL A 83 4.38 9.69 -5.47
C VAL A 83 5.02 8.87 -6.58
N ALA A 84 4.41 7.77 -6.98
CA ALA A 84 4.95 6.85 -7.98
C ALA A 84 5.11 7.50 -9.36
N MET A 85 6.22 8.22 -9.47
CA MET A 85 7.13 8.30 -10.57
C MET A 85 8.47 7.88 -9.93
N LEU A 86 8.99 6.73 -10.34
CA LEU A 86 10.42 6.37 -10.27
C LEU A 86 11.08 6.10 -8.88
N LEU A 87 11.92 5.05 -8.85
CA LEU A 87 12.72 4.50 -7.74
C LEU A 87 12.01 4.35 -6.39
N PHE A 88 11.50 3.15 -6.14
CA PHE A 88 11.02 2.73 -4.82
C PHE A 88 12.15 2.18 -3.95
N LEU A 89 12.26 2.65 -2.71
CA LEU A 89 12.78 1.89 -1.57
C LEU A 89 11.60 1.66 -0.62
N THR A 90 10.73 0.69 -0.94
CA THR A 90 9.55 0.37 -0.12
C THR A 90 9.61 -1.09 0.31
N PHE A 91 9.66 -1.35 1.62
CA PHE A 91 9.36 -2.67 2.14
C PHE A 91 7.85 -2.81 2.34
N GLY A 92 7.20 -3.30 1.29
CA GLY A 92 5.80 -3.69 1.29
C GLY A 92 5.62 -4.65 0.13
N VAL A 93 5.35 -5.92 0.45
CA VAL A 93 5.30 -7.04 -0.51
C VAL A 93 4.20 -6.87 -1.58
N ASP A 94 3.31 -5.87 -1.42
CA ASP A 94 2.21 -5.55 -2.36
C ASP A 94 2.29 -4.13 -2.96
N SER A 95 2.85 -3.15 -2.24
CA SER A 95 2.86 -1.74 -2.71
C SER A 95 4.10 -1.37 -3.52
N SER A 96 5.20 -2.10 -3.37
CA SER A 96 6.48 -1.87 -4.07
C SER A 96 6.55 -2.53 -5.44
N VAL A 97 5.72 -3.56 -5.64
CA VAL A 97 5.65 -4.41 -6.83
C VAL A 97 4.24 -4.31 -7.39
N GLY A 98 4.01 -3.29 -8.21
CA GLY A 98 2.74 -3.04 -8.87
C GLY A 98 2.67 -1.63 -9.43
N SER A 99 1.82 -1.42 -10.44
CA SER A 99 1.61 -0.09 -11.05
C SER A 99 0.59 0.77 -10.29
N LYS A 100 -0.02 0.29 -9.22
CA LYS A 100 -1.15 0.98 -8.59
C LYS A 100 -0.67 2.16 -7.74
N THR A 101 -0.97 3.36 -8.18
CA THR A 101 -0.75 4.62 -7.47
C THR A 101 -2.11 5.18 -7.09
N ALA A 102 -2.26 5.72 -5.88
CA ALA A 102 -3.54 6.19 -5.39
C ALA A 102 -3.43 7.07 -4.13
N ILE A 103 -4.39 7.97 -3.98
CA ILE A 103 -4.66 8.71 -2.76
C ILE A 103 -6.06 8.35 -2.22
N ASN A 104 -6.25 8.57 -0.94
CA ASN A 104 -7.55 8.41 -0.29
C ASN A 104 -8.40 9.65 -0.51
N HIS A 105 -9.71 9.43 -0.60
CA HIS A 105 -10.71 10.47 -0.48
C HIS A 105 -11.38 10.35 0.89
N SER A 106 -12.04 11.40 1.39
CA SER A 106 -12.77 11.35 2.66
C SER A 106 -13.79 10.20 2.73
N LEU A 107 -14.33 9.82 1.57
CA LEU A 107 -15.33 8.76 1.43
C LEU A 107 -14.75 7.35 1.29
N GLY A 108 -13.44 7.19 1.04
CA GLY A 108 -12.89 5.85 0.84
C GLY A 108 -11.41 5.80 0.48
N LYS A 109 -10.84 4.60 0.63
CA LYS A 109 -9.41 4.36 0.42
C LYS A 109 -9.07 4.12 -1.05
N ASN A 110 -7.92 4.64 -1.48
CA ASN A 110 -7.33 4.44 -2.80
C ASN A 110 -8.28 4.76 -3.97
N LEU A 111 -9.21 5.72 -3.82
CA LEU A 111 -10.24 5.99 -4.82
C LEU A 111 -9.68 6.73 -6.04
N ILE A 112 -8.79 7.70 -5.83
CA ILE A 112 -8.23 8.56 -6.89
C ILE A 112 -6.81 8.10 -7.15
N GLY A 113 -6.43 7.84 -8.40
CA GLY A 113 -5.10 7.30 -8.70
C GLY A 113 -4.91 6.89 -10.16
N ALA A 114 -3.74 6.34 -10.46
CA ALA A 114 -3.36 5.88 -11.79
C ALA A 114 -2.66 4.51 -11.75
N PHE A 115 -2.58 3.86 -12.91
CA PHE A 115 -1.69 2.73 -13.10
C PHE A 115 -0.41 3.22 -13.77
N TYR A 116 0.68 3.35 -13.00
CA TYR A 116 1.98 3.82 -13.47
C TYR A 116 3.10 2.91 -12.97
N GLN A 117 3.87 2.31 -13.89
CA GLN A 117 4.97 1.41 -13.55
C GLN A 117 6.24 2.21 -13.21
N PRO A 118 6.98 1.87 -12.13
CA PRO A 118 8.31 2.42 -11.92
C PRO A 118 9.29 1.91 -12.97
N GLN A 119 10.38 2.65 -13.23
CA GLN A 119 11.50 2.11 -14.02
C GLN A 119 12.26 1.01 -13.27
N CYS A 120 12.35 1.12 -11.94
CA CYS A 120 12.92 0.08 -11.08
C CYS A 120 12.43 0.22 -9.64
N THR A 121 12.53 -0.90 -8.90
CA THR A 121 12.31 -0.98 -7.46
C THR A 121 13.63 -1.46 -6.85
N LEU A 122 14.19 -0.68 -5.93
CA LEU A 122 15.37 -1.06 -5.16
C LEU A 122 14.91 -1.52 -3.78
N ILE A 123 15.41 -2.67 -3.33
CA ILE A 123 15.06 -3.22 -2.02
C ILE A 123 16.37 -3.45 -1.29
N ASP A 124 16.65 -2.59 -0.32
CA ASP A 124 17.77 -2.75 0.60
C ASP A 124 17.25 -3.40 1.89
N THR A 125 17.69 -4.63 2.14
CA THR A 125 17.28 -5.41 3.31
C THR A 125 17.75 -4.81 4.63
N ASP A 126 18.82 -4.01 4.61
CA ASP A 126 19.36 -3.41 5.84
C ASP A 126 18.42 -2.34 6.38
N THR A 127 17.56 -1.77 5.52
CA THR A 127 16.53 -0.81 5.94
C THR A 127 15.48 -1.41 6.88
N LEU A 128 15.36 -2.74 6.92
CA LEU A 128 14.47 -3.45 7.84
C LEU A 128 14.90 -3.34 9.29
N ASN A 129 16.19 -3.18 9.55
CA ASN A 129 16.73 -3.19 10.90
C ASN A 129 16.27 -1.98 11.73
N THR A 130 15.84 -0.90 11.08
CA THR A 130 15.30 0.29 11.75
C THR A 130 13.76 0.30 11.83
N LEU A 131 13.10 -0.71 11.25
CA LEU A 131 11.65 -0.75 11.16
C LEU A 131 11.06 -1.24 12.50
N PRO A 132 10.05 -0.57 13.07
CA PRO A 132 9.41 -1.05 14.28
C PRO A 132 8.77 -2.44 14.08
N ASP A 133 8.85 -3.30 15.09
CA ASP A 133 8.30 -4.67 15.06
C ASP A 133 6.85 -4.74 14.55
N ARG A 134 6.04 -3.74 14.90
CA ARG A 134 4.63 -3.66 14.45
C ARG A 134 4.52 -3.50 12.93
N GLU A 135 5.35 -2.65 12.34
CA GLU A 135 5.35 -2.41 10.89
C GLU A 135 5.96 -3.61 10.15
N LEU A 136 6.98 -4.25 10.73
CA LEU A 136 7.53 -5.51 10.22
C LEU A 136 6.47 -6.61 10.22
N ALA A 137 5.73 -6.77 11.32
CA ALA A 137 4.61 -7.72 11.42
C ALA A 137 3.52 -7.43 10.38
N SER A 138 3.17 -6.15 10.18
CA SER A 138 2.23 -5.72 9.15
C SER A 138 2.71 -6.12 7.74
N GLY A 139 3.99 -5.89 7.43
CA GLY A 139 4.60 -6.33 6.17
C GLY A 139 4.62 -7.85 6.01
N LEU A 140 4.83 -8.60 7.10
CA LEU A 140 4.72 -10.06 7.10
C LEU A 140 3.29 -10.53 6.82
N ALA A 141 2.26 -9.81 7.26
CA ALA A 141 0.87 -10.12 6.93
C ALA A 141 0.65 -10.12 5.41
N GLU A 142 1.20 -9.11 4.74
CA GLU A 142 1.19 -8.98 3.28
C GLU A 142 2.03 -10.06 2.59
N ALA A 143 3.18 -10.42 3.16
CA ALA A 143 4.00 -11.52 2.66
C ALA A 143 3.29 -12.88 2.77
N ILE A 144 2.60 -13.14 3.88
CA ILE A 144 1.80 -14.35 4.11
C ILE A 144 0.65 -14.41 3.11
N LYS A 145 0.02 -13.26 2.83
CA LYS A 145 -0.95 -13.07 1.76
C LYS A 145 -0.38 -13.47 0.39
N CYS A 146 0.78 -12.94 0.01
CA CYS A 146 1.39 -13.23 -1.30
C CYS A 146 1.93 -14.66 -1.44
N LYS A 147 2.58 -15.22 -0.41
CA LYS A 147 3.24 -16.55 -0.48
C LYS A 147 2.25 -17.69 -0.74
N ARG A 148 0.96 -17.48 -0.49
CA ARG A 148 -0.11 -18.45 -0.74
C ARG A 148 -0.90 -18.17 -2.03
N ASN A 149 -0.53 -17.17 -2.82
CA ASN A 149 -1.06 -16.98 -4.17
C ASN A 149 -0.40 -17.88 -5.23
N TRP A 150 0.65 -18.63 -4.87
CA TRP A 150 1.06 -19.81 -5.65
C TRP A 150 0.19 -21.06 -5.36
N GLY A 151 -0.82 -20.94 -4.47
CA GLY A 151 -1.77 -21.99 -4.11
C GLY A 151 -3.09 -21.43 -3.54
N ARG A 152 -3.98 -21.02 -4.45
CA ARG A 152 -5.44 -20.80 -4.35
C ARG A 152 -6.08 -21.10 -2.97
N GLN A 153 -6.56 -20.08 -2.23
CA GLN A 153 -7.72 -20.10 -1.28
C GLN A 153 -7.72 -19.00 -0.20
N TRP A 154 -6.63 -18.25 0.01
CA TRP A 154 -6.44 -17.56 1.30
C TRP A 154 -7.14 -16.19 1.44
N GLU A 155 -7.50 -15.49 0.35
CA GLU A 155 -8.14 -14.16 0.41
C GLU A 155 -9.41 -14.14 1.27
N LEU A 156 -9.99 -15.31 1.55
CA LEU A 156 -11.27 -15.43 2.25
C LEU A 156 -11.14 -15.82 3.74
N ALA A 157 -9.98 -16.21 4.27
CA ALA A 157 -9.89 -16.70 5.66
C ALA A 157 -10.09 -15.59 6.72
N PRO A 158 -9.48 -14.40 6.60
CA PRO A 158 -9.83 -13.25 7.46
C PRO A 158 -11.29 -12.82 7.26
N TRP A 159 -11.79 -12.92 6.02
CA TRP A 159 -13.18 -12.66 5.69
C TRP A 159 -14.11 -13.70 6.29
N ARG A 160 -13.73 -14.96 6.48
CA ARG A 160 -14.58 -15.94 7.15
C ARG A 160 -14.72 -15.67 8.62
N SER A 161 -13.62 -15.30 9.28
CA SER A 161 -13.66 -14.84 10.67
C SER A 161 -14.51 -13.57 10.77
N CYS A 162 -14.32 -12.60 9.86
CA CYS A 162 -15.10 -11.38 9.83
C CYS A 162 -16.58 -11.64 9.51
N CYS A 163 -16.91 -12.35 8.43
CA CYS A 163 -18.25 -12.77 8.05
C CYS A 163 -18.94 -13.59 9.14
N SER A 164 -18.25 -14.56 9.77
CA SER A 164 -18.78 -15.33 10.88
C SER A 164 -19.08 -14.44 12.10
N TRP A 165 -18.26 -13.40 12.32
CA TRP A 165 -18.49 -12.37 13.34
C TRP A 165 -19.67 -11.45 12.97
N HIS A 166 -19.92 -11.25 11.67
CA HIS A 166 -20.99 -10.40 11.12
C HIS A 166 -22.27 -11.19 10.76
N GLY A 167 -22.40 -12.47 11.16
CA GLY A 167 -23.58 -13.31 10.89
C GLY A 167 -23.67 -13.89 9.47
N TYR A 168 -22.65 -13.71 8.63
CA TYR A 168 -22.55 -14.30 7.30
C TYR A 168 -21.74 -15.60 7.32
N ARG A 169 -22.32 -16.70 6.83
CA ARG A 169 -21.64 -18.01 6.79
C ARG A 169 -21.07 -18.26 5.39
N LEU A 170 -19.77 -18.04 5.22
CA LEU A 170 -19.04 -18.48 4.02
C LEU A 170 -18.80 -20.00 4.16
N VAL A 171 -19.61 -20.82 3.48
CA VAL A 171 -19.63 -22.29 3.66
C VAL A 171 -18.41 -22.99 3.02
N TRP A 172 -17.59 -22.28 2.23
CA TRP A 172 -16.62 -22.89 1.32
C TRP A 172 -15.16 -22.93 1.79
N ILE A 173 -14.90 -22.55 3.04
CA ILE A 173 -13.53 -22.50 3.58
C ILE A 173 -13.44 -23.59 4.63
N ASP A 174 -12.40 -24.41 4.57
CA ASP A 174 -12.18 -25.49 5.54
C ASP A 174 -11.88 -24.90 6.93
N ASP A 175 -12.46 -25.45 7.98
CA ASP A 175 -12.16 -25.07 9.37
C ASP A 175 -10.69 -25.30 9.72
N ALA A 176 -10.05 -26.31 9.12
CA ALA A 176 -8.61 -26.54 9.23
C ALA A 176 -7.81 -25.38 8.61
N LEU A 177 -8.29 -24.81 7.51
CA LEU A 177 -7.68 -23.65 6.86
C LEU A 177 -7.84 -22.38 7.71
N VAL A 178 -9.02 -22.19 8.32
CA VAL A 178 -9.26 -21.09 9.27
C VAL A 178 -8.30 -21.19 10.45
N LYS A 179 -8.26 -22.34 11.13
CA LYS A 179 -7.36 -22.58 12.28
C LYS A 179 -5.89 -22.34 11.92
N ARG A 180 -5.45 -22.85 10.77
CA ARG A 180 -4.07 -22.66 10.30
C ARG A 180 -3.75 -21.18 10.08
N THR A 181 -4.66 -20.41 9.48
CA THR A 181 -4.47 -18.99 9.22
C THR A 181 -4.43 -18.19 10.52
N THR A 182 -5.36 -18.48 11.44
CA THR A 182 -5.38 -17.88 12.78
C THR A 182 -4.09 -18.16 13.54
N ASN A 183 -3.55 -19.37 13.46
CA ASN A 183 -2.29 -19.72 14.14
C ASN A 183 -1.10 -18.95 13.57
N ILE A 184 -1.01 -18.81 12.24
CA ILE A 184 0.05 -18.01 11.60
C ILE A 184 -0.05 -16.54 12.06
N PHE A 185 -1.24 -15.95 12.05
CA PHE A 185 -1.43 -14.57 12.49
C PHE A 185 -1.06 -14.40 13.97
N LYS A 186 -1.44 -15.33 14.84
CA LYS A 186 -1.04 -15.34 16.25
C LYS A 186 0.48 -15.43 16.43
N GLN A 187 1.15 -16.32 15.70
CA GLN A 187 2.61 -16.47 15.72
C GLN A 187 3.32 -15.19 15.25
N SER A 188 2.75 -14.49 14.27
CA SER A 188 3.23 -13.20 13.77
C SER A 188 2.79 -11.99 14.62
N LYS A 189 2.18 -12.21 15.79
CA LYS A 189 1.65 -11.14 16.69
C LYS A 189 0.66 -10.19 15.98
N LEU A 190 -0.09 -10.71 15.00
CA LEU A 190 -1.08 -9.95 14.24
C LEU A 190 -2.49 -10.09 14.84
N PRO A 191 -3.32 -9.04 14.75
CA PRO A 191 -4.71 -9.12 15.18
C PRO A 191 -5.51 -10.10 14.30
N ILE A 192 -6.37 -10.89 14.94
CA ILE A 192 -7.24 -11.89 14.29
C ILE A 192 -8.72 -11.46 14.29
N ALA A 193 -9.02 -10.30 14.86
CA ALA A 193 -10.34 -9.70 14.95
C ALA A 193 -10.22 -8.17 14.77
N PRO A 194 -11.28 -7.50 14.27
CA PRO A 194 -11.34 -6.04 14.24
C PRO A 194 -11.33 -5.45 15.66
N ALA A 195 -11.07 -4.16 15.78
CA ALA A 195 -11.19 -3.45 17.05
C ALA A 195 -12.65 -3.49 17.55
N GLU A 196 -12.84 -3.63 18.86
CA GLU A 196 -14.17 -3.79 19.49
C GLU A 196 -15.12 -2.62 19.19
N SER A 197 -14.58 -1.43 18.90
CA SER A 197 -15.34 -0.23 18.57
C SER A 197 -15.92 -0.22 17.16
N VAL A 198 -15.59 -1.20 16.30
CA VAL A 198 -16.01 -1.22 14.90
C VAL A 198 -17.27 -2.08 14.74
N THR A 199 -18.36 -1.47 14.24
CA THR A 199 -19.63 -2.16 14.02
C THR A 199 -19.86 -2.52 12.55
N ILE A 200 -20.79 -3.45 12.30
CA ILE A 200 -21.21 -3.87 10.95
C ILE A 200 -21.67 -2.68 10.10
N GLU A 201 -22.45 -1.77 10.69
CA GLU A 201 -23.01 -0.62 9.98
C GLU A 201 -21.94 0.38 9.55
N MET A 202 -20.79 0.42 10.23
CA MET A 202 -19.65 1.23 9.81
C MET A 202 -18.95 0.68 8.56
N PHE A 203 -19.02 -0.63 8.31
CA PHE A 203 -18.38 -1.25 7.14
C PHE A 203 -19.15 -1.03 5.84
N LYS A 204 -20.49 -1.09 5.87
CA LYS A 204 -21.34 -1.03 4.68
C LYS A 204 -21.06 0.18 3.76
N PRO A 205 -21.03 1.44 4.25
CA PRO A 205 -20.81 2.59 3.37
C PRO A 205 -19.40 2.60 2.77
N VAL A 206 -18.39 2.14 3.52
CA VAL A 206 -17.00 2.06 3.04
C VAL A 206 -16.84 0.98 1.98
N MET A 207 -17.49 -0.17 2.15
CA MET A 207 -17.46 -1.26 1.17
C MET A 207 -18.24 -0.94 -0.10
N ALA A 208 -19.25 -0.06 -0.03
CA ALA A 208 -20.07 0.32 -1.18
C ALA A 208 -19.30 1.13 -2.25
N VAL A 209 -18.21 1.79 -1.86
CA VAL A 209 -17.35 2.56 -2.76
C VAL A 209 -16.08 1.80 -3.16
N ASP A 210 -15.96 0.51 -2.79
CA ASP A 210 -14.81 -0.30 -3.15
C ASP A 210 -14.72 -0.46 -4.68
N LYS A 211 -13.51 -0.40 -5.24
CA LYS A 211 -13.27 -0.54 -6.69
C LYS A 211 -13.64 -1.91 -7.25
N LYS A 212 -13.90 -2.90 -6.40
CA LYS A 212 -14.43 -4.22 -6.77
C LYS A 212 -15.97 -4.21 -6.91
N VAL A 213 -16.64 -3.11 -6.58
CA VAL A 213 -18.06 -2.93 -6.89
C VAL A 213 -18.21 -2.72 -8.39
N ALA A 214 -19.01 -3.57 -9.02
CA ALA A 214 -19.40 -3.42 -10.42
C ALA A 214 -20.90 -3.69 -10.53
N ASP A 215 -21.62 -2.81 -11.21
CA ASP A 215 -23.08 -2.86 -11.36
C ASP A 215 -23.83 -2.88 -10.00
N GLY A 216 -23.30 -2.12 -9.03
CA GLY A 216 -23.86 -2.05 -7.66
C GLY A 216 -23.62 -3.29 -6.81
N LEU A 217 -22.89 -4.30 -7.32
CA LEU A 217 -22.56 -5.53 -6.62
C LEU A 217 -21.09 -5.56 -6.24
N LEU A 218 -20.80 -5.71 -4.94
CA LEU A 218 -19.45 -5.93 -4.46
C LEU A 218 -18.96 -7.32 -4.86
N ARG A 219 -17.94 -7.37 -5.73
CA ARG A 219 -17.29 -8.63 -6.12
C ARG A 219 -16.15 -8.92 -5.15
N LEU A 220 -16.37 -9.84 -4.22
CA LEU A 220 -15.26 -10.42 -3.45
C LEU A 220 -14.62 -11.51 -4.31
N SER A 221 -13.29 -11.56 -4.40
CA SER A 221 -12.58 -12.55 -5.21
C SER A 221 -12.74 -13.95 -4.59
N PRO A 222 -13.52 -14.89 -5.18
CA PRO A 222 -13.62 -16.24 -4.68
C PRO A 222 -12.52 -17.11 -5.31
N SER A 223 -12.06 -18.13 -4.60
CA SER A 223 -11.26 -19.19 -5.22
C SER A 223 -12.04 -19.82 -6.38
N GLU A 224 -11.37 -20.07 -7.52
CA GLU A 224 -11.93 -20.53 -8.81
C GLU A 224 -12.89 -21.74 -8.80
N ARG A 225 -13.12 -22.42 -7.68
CA ARG A 225 -14.00 -23.60 -7.62
C ARG A 225 -15.46 -23.36 -7.34
N SER A 226 -15.91 -22.11 -7.19
CA SER A 226 -17.35 -21.87 -7.12
C SER A 226 -17.72 -20.40 -7.38
N PHE A 227 -18.51 -20.18 -8.43
CA PHE A 227 -19.19 -18.91 -8.67
C PHE A 227 -20.19 -18.67 -7.53
N GLY A 228 -19.80 -17.86 -6.54
CA GLY A 228 -20.67 -17.39 -5.47
C GLY A 228 -20.73 -15.88 -5.49
N LYS A 229 -21.81 -15.31 -6.04
CA LYS A 229 -22.13 -13.89 -5.89
C LYS A 229 -22.42 -13.63 -4.40
N LEU A 230 -21.60 -12.85 -3.71
CA LEU A 230 -22.03 -12.26 -2.45
C LEU A 230 -22.96 -11.08 -2.79
N CYS A 231 -24.26 -11.35 -2.84
CA CYS A 231 -25.27 -10.29 -3.01
C CYS A 231 -25.42 -9.51 -1.69
N LEU A 232 -24.78 -8.36 -1.58
CA LEU A 232 -25.21 -7.33 -0.63
C LEU A 232 -26.47 -6.69 -1.22
N HIS A 233 -27.64 -7.26 -0.95
CA HIS A 233 -28.91 -6.64 -1.35
C HIS A 233 -29.11 -5.34 -0.56
N ARG A 234 -29.20 -4.20 -1.27
CA ARG A 234 -29.98 -3.06 -0.79
C ARG A 234 -31.43 -3.54 -0.71
N ARG A 235 -31.94 -3.84 0.48
CA ARG A 235 -33.36 -3.55 0.71
C ARG A 235 -33.42 -2.04 0.93
N ILE A 236 -34.00 -1.34 -0.04
CA ILE A 236 -34.56 0.00 0.17
C ILE A 236 -35.65 -0.14 1.23
#